data_AF-E3LKP9-F1
#
_entry.id   AF-E3LKP9-F1
#
_cell.length_a   1.000
_cell.length_b   1.000
_cell.length_c   1.000
_cell.angle_alpha   90.00
_cell.angle_beta   90.00
_cell.angle_gamma   90.00
#
_symmetry.space_group_name_H-M   'P 1'
#
loop_
_entity.id
_entity.type
_entity.pdbx_description
1 polymer ?
#
loop_
_entity_poly.entity_id
_entity_poly.type
_entity_poly.pdbx_seq_one_letter_code
_entity_poly.pdbx_strand_id
1 'polypeptide(L)'
;MPPLEANYDESINKSTDFVDDHKWGKLFPTCVADPDRSSQFMTRMIYVAFSTVLHRRGILSTEYFSKNYITEKSRCLTLCFKNPKALAIAQKLKSAGEAVKKGYLKELSLVLSNNEDDEEAFEVYSMKFHYFKDGGVAAYFSTNAEGDQQSPREKLSRVDYKGTGSVKDQLLSLLRGVLYMTHKILTPLQEGYAANLRVNYTDETPEDFKIDGFSDSNSFYSLPQDIQSATIGHVRPGYHGAVFECASIHMNDAYQAEMSMKRYHAKNCDSLGYNANETLFTTMDSENDPKASQTLIDSVTPASNEKKNTTVENLAKSLDQSATVVTPKQTRATRKNAGEAVKTRTSPYSKTRSRK
;
A
#
# COMPACT_ATOMS: atom_id res chain seq x y z
N MET A 1 -15.31 6.47 -45.48
CA MET A 1 -14.50 5.26 -45.22
C MET A 1 -13.37 5.66 -44.27
N PRO A 2 -13.28 5.10 -43.06
CA PRO A 2 -12.08 5.25 -42.25
C PRO A 2 -10.99 4.25 -42.74
N PRO A 3 -9.69 4.53 -42.57
CA PRO A 3 -8.63 3.65 -43.06
C PRO A 3 -8.45 2.44 -42.14
N LEU A 4 -8.49 1.25 -42.75
CA LEU A 4 -8.05 -0.03 -42.20
C LEU A 4 -6.52 -0.13 -42.35
N GLU A 5 -5.78 0.40 -41.39
CA GLU A 5 -4.36 0.06 -41.22
C GLU A 5 -4.12 -0.32 -39.75
N ALA A 6 -4.69 -1.46 -39.35
CA ALA A 6 -4.15 -2.22 -38.24
C ALA A 6 -3.03 -3.09 -38.81
N ASN A 7 -1.82 -3.00 -38.25
CA ASN A 7 -0.72 -3.90 -38.57
C ASN A 7 -1.15 -5.35 -38.23
N TYR A 8 -1.38 -6.16 -39.26
CA TYR A 8 -1.79 -7.57 -39.17
C TYR A 8 -0.60 -8.54 -39.16
N ASP A 9 0.61 -8.09 -38.85
CA ASP A 9 1.84 -8.87 -39.09
C ASP A 9 2.37 -9.70 -37.92
N GLU A 10 1.70 -9.74 -36.76
CA GLU A 10 2.03 -10.71 -35.72
C GLU A 10 0.76 -11.37 -35.16
N SER A 11 0.55 -12.64 -35.57
CA SER A 11 -0.46 -13.60 -35.08
C SER A 11 -1.86 -13.58 -35.73
N ILE A 12 -2.06 -14.50 -36.67
CA ILE A 12 -3.38 -15.00 -37.15
C ILE A 12 -4.14 -15.79 -36.04
N ASN A 13 -3.52 -16.04 -34.88
CA ASN A 13 -4.20 -16.66 -33.75
C ASN A 13 -4.98 -15.60 -32.99
N LYS A 14 -6.27 -15.88 -32.75
CA LYS A 14 -7.16 -15.15 -31.84
C LYS A 14 -6.34 -14.67 -30.63
N SER A 15 -6.27 -13.35 -30.42
CA SER A 15 -5.65 -12.77 -29.23
C SER A 15 -6.24 -13.48 -28.02
N THR A 16 -5.43 -14.33 -27.39
CA THR A 16 -5.86 -15.15 -26.27
C THR A 16 -5.30 -14.49 -25.03
N ASP A 17 -6.16 -14.26 -24.07
CA ASP A 17 -5.81 -13.63 -22.80
C ASP A 17 -5.02 -14.61 -21.92
N PHE A 18 -3.72 -14.71 -22.19
CA PHE A 18 -2.78 -15.51 -21.41
C PHE A 18 -1.37 -14.93 -21.45
N VAL A 19 -0.54 -15.35 -20.49
CA VAL A 19 0.89 -15.05 -20.42
C VAL A 19 1.68 -16.31 -20.75
N ASP A 20 2.42 -16.27 -21.85
CA ASP A 20 3.39 -17.31 -22.22
C ASP A 20 4.78 -17.01 -21.62
N ASP A 21 4.94 -17.28 -20.33
CA ASP A 21 6.23 -17.15 -19.63
C ASP A 21 6.37 -18.32 -18.66
N HIS A 22 7.33 -19.21 -18.93
CA HIS A 22 7.55 -20.40 -18.12
C HIS A 22 7.95 -20.07 -16.67
N LYS A 23 8.59 -18.93 -16.40
CA LYS A 23 8.89 -18.50 -15.01
C LYS A 23 7.61 -18.02 -14.32
N TRP A 24 6.78 -17.28 -15.04
CA TRP A 24 5.47 -16.85 -14.55
C TRP A 24 4.60 -18.05 -14.16
N GLY A 25 4.46 -19.03 -15.07
CA GLY A 25 3.63 -20.22 -14.87
C GLY A 25 4.01 -21.11 -13.68
N LYS A 26 5.22 -20.93 -13.11
CA LYS A 26 5.64 -21.63 -11.88
C LYS A 26 5.05 -21.05 -10.60
N LEU A 27 4.73 -19.75 -10.60
CA LEU A 27 4.26 -19.04 -9.42
C LEU A 27 2.81 -18.60 -9.56
N PHE A 28 2.38 -18.25 -10.78
CA PHE A 28 1.10 -17.63 -11.07
C PHE A 28 0.37 -18.38 -12.18
N PRO A 29 -0.97 -18.37 -12.19
CA PRO A 29 -1.75 -18.92 -13.30
C PRO A 29 -1.48 -18.14 -14.59
N THR A 30 -1.42 -18.84 -15.73
CA THR A 30 -1.14 -18.24 -17.04
C THR A 30 -2.29 -17.42 -17.61
N CYS A 31 -3.47 -17.48 -17.02
CA CYS A 31 -4.65 -16.68 -17.36
C CYS A 31 -5.40 -16.37 -16.06
N VAL A 32 -5.89 -15.14 -15.91
CA VAL A 32 -6.56 -14.66 -14.68
C VAL A 32 -7.94 -14.05 -14.95
N ALA A 33 -8.51 -14.35 -16.11
CA ALA A 33 -9.77 -13.79 -16.56
C ALA A 33 -10.97 -14.38 -15.81
N ASP A 34 -10.97 -15.68 -15.50
CA ASP A 34 -12.07 -16.37 -14.83
C ASP A 34 -12.03 -16.26 -13.30
N PRO A 35 -13.16 -16.46 -12.58
CA PRO A 35 -13.23 -16.26 -11.13
C PRO A 35 -12.24 -17.14 -10.34
N ASP A 36 -12.13 -18.41 -10.71
CA ASP A 36 -11.28 -19.37 -10.01
C ASP A 36 -9.80 -19.00 -10.17
N ARG A 37 -9.33 -18.76 -11.39
CA ARG A 37 -7.93 -18.37 -11.62
C ARG A 37 -7.62 -16.97 -11.11
N SER A 38 -8.59 -16.06 -11.15
CA SER A 38 -8.48 -14.74 -10.53
C SER A 38 -8.23 -14.88 -9.02
N SER A 39 -9.00 -15.72 -8.31
CA SER A 39 -8.78 -15.98 -6.88
C SER A 39 -7.44 -16.70 -6.61
N GLN A 40 -7.06 -17.67 -7.45
CA GLN A 40 -5.76 -18.35 -7.33
C GLN A 40 -4.60 -17.35 -7.48
N PHE A 41 -4.70 -16.42 -8.43
CA PHE A 41 -3.74 -15.34 -8.59
C PHE A 41 -3.65 -14.49 -7.32
N MET A 42 -4.78 -14.09 -6.72
CA MET A 42 -4.78 -13.31 -5.47
C MET A 42 -4.07 -14.05 -4.33
N THR A 43 -4.34 -15.34 -4.14
CA THR A 43 -3.67 -16.18 -3.14
C THR A 43 -2.14 -16.21 -3.35
N ARG A 44 -1.70 -16.35 -4.61
CA ARG A 44 -0.26 -16.33 -4.94
C ARG A 44 0.35 -14.95 -4.73
N MET A 45 -0.39 -13.89 -5.06
CA MET A 45 0.04 -12.51 -4.91
C MET A 45 0.24 -12.15 -3.43
N ILE A 46 -0.73 -12.49 -2.56
CA ILE A 46 -0.61 -12.35 -1.09
C ILE A 46 0.70 -12.97 -0.61
N TYR A 47 0.94 -14.23 -0.97
CA TYR A 47 2.14 -14.95 -0.58
C TYR A 47 3.43 -14.25 -1.01
N VAL A 48 3.52 -13.80 -2.26
CA VAL A 48 4.74 -13.16 -2.80
C VAL A 48 4.93 -11.75 -2.25
N ALA A 49 3.87 -10.93 -2.16
CA ALA A 49 3.93 -9.56 -1.67
C ALA A 49 4.35 -9.50 -0.20
N PHE A 50 3.67 -10.26 0.67
CA PHE A 50 4.02 -10.28 2.10
C PHE A 50 5.37 -10.94 2.37
N SER A 51 5.76 -11.98 1.61
CA SER A 51 7.14 -12.50 1.70
C SER A 51 8.18 -11.43 1.37
N THR A 52 7.89 -10.60 0.35
CA THR A 52 8.78 -9.51 -0.05
C THR A 52 8.90 -8.47 1.06
N VAL A 53 7.80 -8.06 1.69
CA VAL A 53 7.82 -7.13 2.83
C VAL A 53 8.60 -7.72 4.00
N LEU A 54 8.26 -8.94 4.43
CA LEU A 54 8.90 -9.63 5.56
C LEU A 54 10.42 -9.71 5.40
N HIS A 55 10.89 -10.02 4.17
CA HIS A 55 12.32 -10.05 3.89
C HIS A 55 12.94 -8.65 3.84
N ARG A 56 12.31 -7.70 3.14
CA ARG A 56 12.92 -6.40 2.83
C ARG A 56 12.92 -5.43 4.00
N ARG A 57 11.99 -5.58 4.93
CA ARG A 57 12.02 -4.88 6.23
C ARG A 57 12.90 -5.55 7.26
N GLY A 58 13.44 -6.75 6.96
CA GLY A 58 14.30 -7.47 7.91
C GLY A 58 13.54 -8.08 9.09
N ILE A 59 12.22 -8.28 8.96
CA ILE A 59 11.37 -8.90 9.97
C ILE A 59 11.75 -10.37 10.14
N LEU A 60 12.05 -11.04 9.03
CA LEU A 60 12.63 -12.37 9.02
C LEU A 60 13.99 -12.33 8.32
N SER A 61 14.94 -13.11 8.86
CA SER A 61 16.26 -13.29 8.29
C SER A 61 16.24 -14.14 7.01
N THR A 62 17.33 -14.12 6.25
CA THR A 62 17.36 -14.63 4.87
C THR A 62 17.13 -16.15 4.78
N GLU A 63 17.44 -16.91 5.82
CA GLU A 63 17.24 -18.37 5.91
C GLU A 63 15.77 -18.79 5.90
N TYR A 64 14.83 -17.87 6.18
CA TYR A 64 13.40 -18.13 6.09
C TYR A 64 12.88 -18.05 4.64
N PHE A 65 13.73 -17.72 3.66
CA PHE A 65 13.32 -17.47 2.28
C PHE A 65 14.02 -18.37 1.26
N SER A 66 13.35 -18.58 0.13
CA SER A 66 13.87 -19.23 -1.07
C SER A 66 13.84 -18.27 -2.25
N LYS A 67 14.86 -18.36 -3.10
CA LYS A 67 14.96 -17.55 -4.32
C LYS A 67 14.07 -18.10 -5.42
N ASN A 68 13.19 -17.25 -5.93
CA ASN A 68 12.28 -17.53 -7.02
C ASN A 68 12.37 -16.46 -8.11
N TYR A 69 11.73 -16.72 -9.24
CA TYR A 69 11.70 -15.85 -10.41
C TYR A 69 10.26 -15.70 -10.89
N ILE A 70 9.81 -14.45 -11.03
CA ILE A 70 8.50 -14.12 -11.60
C ILE A 70 8.61 -14.04 -13.12
N THR A 71 9.74 -13.48 -13.58
CA THR A 71 10.17 -13.47 -14.99
C THR A 71 11.66 -13.77 -15.03
N GLU A 72 12.25 -13.91 -16.22
CA GLU A 72 13.70 -14.09 -16.36
C GLU A 72 14.51 -12.96 -15.72
N LYS A 73 14.00 -11.72 -15.78
CA LYS A 73 14.67 -10.52 -15.27
C LYS A 73 14.21 -10.12 -13.86
N SER A 74 13.12 -10.72 -13.35
CA SER A 74 12.52 -10.37 -12.06
C SER A 74 12.64 -11.51 -11.07
N ARG A 75 13.50 -11.32 -10.06
CA ARG A 75 13.71 -12.25 -8.94
C ARG A 75 12.90 -11.81 -7.72
N CYS A 76 12.42 -12.76 -6.94
CA CYS A 76 11.80 -12.53 -5.65
C CYS A 76 12.32 -13.51 -4.60
N LEU A 77 12.18 -13.15 -3.33
CA LEU A 77 12.41 -14.03 -2.19
C LEU A 77 11.06 -14.33 -1.55
N THR A 78 10.73 -15.61 -1.44
CA THR A 78 9.46 -16.08 -0.90
C THR A 78 9.69 -17.02 0.28
N LEU A 79 8.76 -17.10 1.22
CA LEU A 79 8.91 -17.97 2.40
C LEU A 79 9.27 -19.42 2.01
N CYS A 80 10.26 -19.99 2.71
CA CYS A 80 10.79 -21.31 2.41
C CYS A 80 9.95 -22.40 3.08
N PHE A 81 9.27 -23.24 2.31
CA PHE A 81 8.45 -24.33 2.87
C PHE A 81 9.24 -25.43 3.60
N LYS A 82 10.58 -25.46 3.45
CA LYS A 82 11.44 -26.38 4.22
C LYS A 82 11.71 -25.89 5.65
N ASN A 83 11.53 -24.60 5.92
CA ASN A 83 11.67 -24.04 7.25
C ASN A 83 10.29 -24.09 7.95
N PRO A 84 10.13 -24.78 9.09
CA PRO A 84 8.82 -24.95 9.72
C PRO A 84 8.11 -23.65 10.10
N LYS A 85 8.86 -22.64 10.56
CA LYS A 85 8.28 -21.33 10.93
C LYS A 85 7.83 -20.57 9.67
N ALA A 86 8.65 -20.55 8.63
CA ALA A 86 8.27 -19.93 7.35
C ALA A 86 7.07 -20.64 6.71
N LEU A 87 6.99 -21.97 6.83
CA LEU A 87 5.85 -22.77 6.38
C LEU A 87 4.58 -22.38 7.14
N ALA A 88 4.64 -22.24 8.47
CA ALA A 88 3.49 -21.85 9.28
C ALA A 88 2.95 -20.45 8.91
N ILE A 89 3.84 -19.50 8.58
CA ILE A 89 3.44 -18.18 8.08
C ILE A 89 2.82 -18.31 6.68
N ALA A 90 3.45 -19.09 5.79
CA ALA A 90 2.92 -19.29 4.44
C ALA A 90 1.53 -19.98 4.45
N GLN A 91 1.27 -20.87 5.41
CA GLN A 91 -0.04 -21.48 5.61
C GLN A 91 -1.09 -20.44 6.00
N LYS A 92 -0.79 -19.52 6.93
CA LYS A 92 -1.70 -18.40 7.26
C LYS A 92 -2.02 -17.52 6.05
N LEU A 93 -0.99 -17.18 5.27
CA LEU A 93 -1.17 -16.40 4.03
C LEU A 93 -2.01 -17.16 2.99
N LYS A 94 -1.86 -18.49 2.91
CA LYS A 94 -2.71 -19.35 2.06
C LYS A 94 -4.16 -19.36 2.53
N SER A 95 -4.41 -19.53 3.83
CA SER A 95 -5.76 -19.51 4.41
C SER A 95 -6.45 -18.16 4.18
N ALA A 96 -5.73 -17.05 4.29
CA ALA A 96 -6.25 -15.74 3.92
C ALA A 96 -6.66 -15.68 2.43
N GLY A 97 -5.84 -16.22 1.53
CA GLY A 97 -6.20 -16.35 0.11
C GLY A 97 -7.43 -17.24 -0.15
N GLU A 98 -7.65 -18.28 0.65
CA GLU A 98 -8.87 -19.10 0.59
C GLU A 98 -10.12 -18.31 0.99
N ALA A 99 -10.00 -17.36 1.92
CA ALA A 99 -11.08 -16.42 2.25
C ALA A 99 -11.34 -15.40 1.13
N VAL A 100 -10.31 -15.01 0.37
CA VAL A 100 -10.49 -14.20 -0.86
C VAL A 100 -11.34 -14.95 -1.87
N LYS A 101 -11.08 -16.24 -2.10
CA LYS A 101 -11.91 -17.05 -3.01
C LYS A 101 -13.39 -17.05 -2.63
N LYS A 102 -13.71 -16.94 -1.35
CA LYS A 102 -15.09 -16.91 -0.84
C LYS A 102 -15.72 -15.51 -0.82
N GLY A 103 -14.96 -14.45 -1.10
CA GLY A 103 -15.45 -13.06 -0.96
C GLY A 103 -15.45 -12.54 0.48
N TYR A 104 -14.82 -13.26 1.41
CA TYR A 104 -14.95 -13.01 2.86
C TYR A 104 -13.84 -12.13 3.43
N LEU A 105 -12.72 -11.94 2.72
CA LEU A 105 -11.61 -11.15 3.22
C LEU A 105 -11.69 -9.69 2.74
N LYS A 106 -11.91 -8.74 3.64
CA LYS A 106 -11.91 -7.29 3.32
C LYS A 106 -10.50 -6.73 3.27
N GLU A 107 -9.68 -7.12 4.25
CA GLU A 107 -8.31 -6.62 4.40
C GLU A 107 -7.41 -7.68 5.07
N LEU A 108 -6.18 -7.79 4.59
CA LEU A 108 -5.09 -8.50 5.25
C LEU A 108 -3.96 -7.53 5.52
N SER A 109 -3.52 -7.45 6.77
CA SER A 109 -2.53 -6.46 7.22
C SER A 109 -1.39 -7.11 8.00
N LEU A 110 -0.16 -6.77 7.63
CA LEU A 110 1.03 -7.02 8.44
C LEU A 110 1.25 -5.79 9.32
N VAL A 111 1.12 -5.99 10.63
CA VAL A 111 1.08 -4.95 11.65
C VAL A 111 2.33 -5.05 12.51
N LEU A 112 3.08 -3.95 12.60
CA LEU A 112 4.24 -3.81 13.48
C LEU A 112 3.90 -2.90 14.65
N SER A 113 4.13 -3.40 15.85
CA SER A 113 3.82 -2.74 17.12
C SER A 113 4.99 -2.90 18.11
N ASN A 114 5.03 -2.10 19.17
CA ASN A 114 6.13 -2.18 20.15
C ASN A 114 6.09 -3.53 20.88
N ASN A 115 4.90 -3.97 21.28
CA ASN A 115 4.66 -5.26 21.93
C ASN A 115 3.58 -6.07 21.20
N GLU A 116 3.52 -7.38 21.51
CA GLU A 116 2.60 -8.32 20.85
C GLU A 116 1.13 -7.96 21.05
N ASP A 117 0.79 -7.46 22.25
CA ASP A 117 -0.58 -7.12 22.67
C ASP A 117 -0.99 -5.68 22.31
N ASP A 118 -0.08 -4.88 21.74
CA ASP A 118 -0.37 -3.48 21.43
C ASP A 118 -1.34 -3.39 20.23
N GLU A 119 -2.40 -2.61 20.40
CA GLU A 119 -3.36 -2.33 19.32
C GLU A 119 -2.84 -1.25 18.37
N GLU A 120 -2.10 -0.28 18.90
CA GLU A 120 -1.50 0.81 18.13
C GLU A 120 -0.26 0.34 17.39
N ALA A 121 -0.30 0.48 16.07
CA ALA A 121 0.75 0.05 15.17
C ALA A 121 1.58 1.25 14.72
N PHE A 122 2.90 1.11 14.76
CA PHE A 122 3.80 2.14 14.23
C PHE A 122 4.08 1.95 12.73
N GLU A 123 3.83 0.76 12.18
CA GLU A 123 3.96 0.48 10.75
C GLU A 123 3.02 -0.65 10.32
N VAL A 124 2.28 -0.44 9.24
CA VAL A 124 1.31 -1.39 8.69
C VAL A 124 1.47 -1.49 7.17
N TYR A 125 1.46 -2.72 6.66
CA TYR A 125 1.28 -3.01 5.24
C TYR A 125 -0.08 -3.67 5.04
N SER A 126 -1.02 -2.95 4.45
CA SER A 126 -2.40 -3.38 4.30
C SER A 126 -2.74 -3.68 2.85
N MET A 127 -3.30 -4.87 2.63
CA MET A 127 -3.82 -5.30 1.34
C MET A 127 -5.35 -5.33 1.42
N LYS A 128 -5.98 -4.35 0.76
CA LYS A 128 -7.44 -4.15 0.79
C LYS A 128 -8.06 -4.70 -0.48
N PHE A 129 -9.06 -5.57 -0.34
CA PHE A 129 -9.64 -6.32 -1.45
C PHE A 129 -10.96 -5.70 -1.92
N HIS A 130 -11.20 -5.81 -3.23
CA HIS A 130 -12.47 -5.52 -3.88
C HIS A 130 -12.90 -6.73 -4.71
N TYR A 131 -14.19 -7.07 -4.64
CA TYR A 131 -14.75 -8.23 -5.32
C TYR A 131 -15.71 -7.75 -6.41
N PHE A 132 -15.45 -8.18 -7.65
CA PHE A 132 -16.21 -7.76 -8.80
C PHE A 132 -17.21 -8.85 -9.18
N LYS A 133 -18.49 -8.63 -8.85
CA LYS A 133 -19.60 -9.49 -9.31
C LYS A 133 -19.64 -9.46 -10.85
N ASP A 134 -19.85 -10.61 -11.47
CA ASP A 134 -19.93 -10.78 -12.94
C ASP A 134 -18.73 -10.18 -13.72
N GLY A 135 -17.52 -10.27 -13.15
CA GLY A 135 -16.27 -9.83 -13.80
C GLY A 135 -16.04 -8.32 -13.77
N GLY A 136 -16.91 -7.58 -13.07
CA GLY A 136 -16.85 -6.13 -13.00
C GLY A 136 -17.59 -5.44 -14.13
N VAL A 137 -18.50 -6.15 -14.82
CA VAL A 137 -19.49 -5.54 -15.72
C VAL A 137 -20.57 -4.86 -14.86
N ALA A 138 -20.19 -3.78 -14.18
CA ALA A 138 -21.10 -2.98 -13.37
C ALA A 138 -21.05 -1.52 -13.84
N ALA A 139 -22.21 -0.95 -14.18
CA ALA A 139 -22.32 0.47 -14.43
C ALA A 139 -22.27 1.22 -13.09
N TYR A 140 -21.19 1.95 -12.85
CA TYR A 140 -21.04 2.74 -11.64
C TYR A 140 -21.78 4.09 -11.78
N PHE A 141 -22.75 4.33 -10.89
CA PHE A 141 -23.40 5.64 -10.75
C PHE A 141 -22.99 6.24 -9.40
N SER A 142 -22.29 7.36 -9.41
CA SER A 142 -21.92 8.08 -8.18
C SER A 142 -23.00 9.09 -7.83
N THR A 143 -23.49 9.05 -6.60
CA THR A 143 -24.27 10.15 -6.00
C THR A 143 -23.44 11.04 -5.10
N ASN A 144 -22.12 10.78 -5.01
CA ASN A 144 -21.22 11.58 -4.17
C ASN A 144 -21.14 12.99 -4.78
N ALA A 145 -21.22 14.01 -3.93
CA ALA A 145 -21.05 15.39 -4.36
C ALA A 145 -19.66 15.57 -5.00
N GLU A 146 -19.57 16.42 -6.03
CA GLU A 146 -18.28 16.85 -6.58
C GLU A 146 -17.43 17.43 -5.43
N GLY A 147 -16.34 16.73 -5.05
CA GLY A 147 -15.41 17.17 -4.01
C GLY A 147 -15.00 16.15 -2.96
N ASP A 148 -15.70 15.01 -2.83
CA ASP A 148 -15.32 13.98 -1.85
C ASP A 148 -14.06 13.21 -2.30
N GLN A 149 -13.00 13.22 -1.49
CA GLN A 149 -11.78 12.46 -1.76
C GLN A 149 -12.05 10.96 -1.65
N GLN A 150 -12.01 10.25 -2.77
CA GLN A 150 -12.23 8.82 -2.81
C GLN A 150 -11.03 8.05 -2.29
N SER A 151 -11.28 7.05 -1.46
CA SER A 151 -10.24 6.12 -1.01
C SER A 151 -9.69 5.30 -2.20
N PRO A 152 -8.44 4.81 -2.13
CA PRO A 152 -7.87 3.98 -3.19
C PRO A 152 -8.71 2.74 -3.51
N ARG A 153 -9.33 2.13 -2.50
CA ARG A 153 -10.21 0.97 -2.68
C ARG A 153 -11.47 1.34 -3.48
N GLU A 154 -12.03 2.53 -3.29
CA GLU A 154 -13.18 3.00 -4.07
C GLU A 154 -12.78 3.33 -5.51
N LYS A 155 -11.63 3.96 -5.72
CA LYS A 155 -11.10 4.17 -7.07
C LYS A 155 -10.85 2.85 -7.79
N LEU A 156 -10.37 1.82 -7.08
CA LEU A 156 -10.13 0.49 -7.63
C LEU A 156 -11.40 -0.14 -8.20
N SER A 157 -12.58 0.15 -7.63
CA SER A 157 -13.86 -0.36 -8.16
C SER A 157 -14.18 0.10 -9.58
N ARG A 158 -13.50 1.15 -10.06
CA ARG A 158 -13.66 1.73 -11.40
C ARG A 158 -12.56 1.29 -12.38
N VAL A 159 -11.59 0.50 -11.91
CA VAL A 159 -10.50 0.01 -12.76
C VAL A 159 -10.95 -1.27 -13.45
N ASP A 160 -10.95 -1.24 -14.78
CA ASP A 160 -11.30 -2.39 -15.61
C ASP A 160 -10.17 -3.42 -15.70
N TYR A 161 -10.57 -4.68 -15.91
CA TYR A 161 -9.62 -5.73 -16.25
C TYR A 161 -9.13 -5.57 -17.70
N LYS A 162 -7.80 -5.47 -17.88
CA LYS A 162 -7.14 -5.24 -19.18
C LYS A 162 -6.37 -6.45 -19.72
N GLY A 163 -6.73 -7.65 -19.27
CA GLY A 163 -6.05 -8.89 -19.62
C GLY A 163 -4.90 -9.26 -18.69
N THR A 164 -4.50 -10.51 -18.77
CA THR A 164 -3.51 -11.18 -17.90
C THR A 164 -2.12 -10.55 -18.02
N GLY A 165 -1.74 -10.09 -19.22
CA GLY A 165 -0.49 -9.34 -19.42
C GLY A 165 -0.42 -8.09 -18.53
N SER A 166 -1.48 -7.30 -18.50
CA SER A 166 -1.56 -6.10 -17.65
C SER A 166 -1.48 -6.46 -16.15
N VAL A 167 -2.09 -7.56 -15.72
CA VAL A 167 -2.01 -8.02 -14.32
C VAL A 167 -0.60 -8.45 -13.93
N LYS A 168 0.14 -9.09 -14.86
CA LYS A 168 1.57 -9.39 -14.66
C LYS A 168 2.39 -8.12 -14.46
N ASP A 169 2.14 -7.09 -15.28
CA ASP A 169 2.86 -5.82 -15.18
C ASP A 169 2.52 -5.05 -13.90
N GLN A 170 1.24 -5.04 -13.51
CA GLN A 170 0.76 -4.49 -12.24
C GLN A 170 1.45 -5.18 -11.04
N LEU A 171 1.55 -6.51 -11.04
CA LEU A 171 2.25 -7.25 -10.00
C LEU A 171 3.74 -6.88 -9.95
N LEU A 172 4.41 -6.83 -11.09
CA LEU A 172 5.83 -6.47 -11.16
C LEU A 172 6.07 -5.03 -10.68
N SER A 173 5.20 -4.10 -11.06
CA SER A 173 5.19 -2.72 -10.58
C SER A 173 4.99 -2.69 -9.06
N LEU A 174 3.97 -3.37 -8.52
CA LEU A 174 3.69 -3.45 -7.08
C LEU A 174 4.90 -3.97 -6.30
N LEU A 175 5.51 -5.08 -6.72
CA LEU A 175 6.65 -5.66 -6.01
C LEU A 175 7.88 -4.75 -6.07
N ARG A 176 8.13 -4.10 -7.20
CA ARG A 176 9.16 -3.06 -7.30
C ARG A 176 8.85 -1.86 -6.40
N GLY A 177 7.57 -1.48 -6.30
CA GLY A 177 7.07 -0.49 -5.37
C GLY A 177 7.39 -0.84 -3.93
N VAL A 178 7.15 -2.09 -3.50
CA VAL A 178 7.56 -2.58 -2.18
C VAL A 178 9.07 -2.44 -1.98
N LEU A 179 9.87 -2.84 -2.97
CA LEU A 179 11.33 -2.72 -2.91
C LEU A 179 11.79 -1.26 -2.77
N TYR A 180 11.13 -0.33 -3.44
CA TYR A 180 11.44 1.10 -3.39
C TYR A 180 10.98 1.71 -2.06
N MET A 181 9.74 1.46 -1.65
CA MET A 181 9.17 1.90 -0.36
C MET A 181 10.08 1.51 0.79
N THR A 182 10.42 0.21 0.90
CA THR A 182 11.21 -0.33 2.00
C THR A 182 12.68 0.05 2.01
N HIS A 183 13.25 0.48 0.87
CA HIS A 183 14.69 0.75 0.75
C HIS A 183 15.05 2.23 0.53
N LYS A 184 14.13 3.02 -0.03
CA LYS A 184 14.36 4.42 -0.41
C LYS A 184 13.47 5.41 0.34
N ILE A 185 12.29 5.00 0.77
CA ILE A 185 11.32 5.89 1.43
C ILE A 185 11.37 5.69 2.94
N LEU A 186 11.21 4.45 3.41
CA LEU A 186 11.17 4.16 4.83
C LEU A 186 12.56 4.18 5.46
N THR A 187 12.66 4.74 6.65
CA THR A 187 13.84 4.59 7.50
C THR A 187 13.94 3.16 8.06
N PRO A 188 15.15 2.71 8.48
CA PRO A 188 15.33 1.37 9.05
C PRO A 188 14.42 1.11 10.27
N LEU A 189 13.94 -0.13 10.43
CA LEU A 189 13.23 -0.52 11.66
C LEU A 189 14.15 -0.38 12.87
N GLN A 190 13.58 0.06 13.99
CA GLN A 190 14.21 -0.05 15.30
C GLN A 190 14.22 -1.51 15.77
N GLU A 191 15.06 -1.85 16.73
CA GLU A 191 15.05 -3.17 17.37
C GLU A 191 13.95 -3.25 18.44
N GLY A 192 13.43 -4.45 18.70
CA GLY A 192 12.42 -4.68 19.73
C GLY A 192 11.01 -4.29 19.28
N TYR A 193 10.41 -5.11 18.42
CA TYR A 193 9.03 -4.96 17.96
C TYR A 193 8.36 -6.33 17.84
N ALA A 194 7.03 -6.32 17.82
CA ALA A 194 6.20 -7.46 17.45
C ALA A 194 5.69 -7.30 16.02
N ALA A 195 5.52 -8.41 15.31
CA ALA A 195 4.98 -8.44 13.95
C ALA A 195 3.80 -9.43 13.89
N ASN A 196 2.62 -8.92 13.54
CA ASN A 196 1.37 -9.65 13.56
C ASN A 196 0.69 -9.63 12.19
N LEU A 197 0.11 -10.75 11.77
CA LEU A 197 -0.84 -10.77 10.64
C LEU A 197 -2.24 -10.62 11.22
N ARG A 198 -2.96 -9.59 10.79
CA ARG A 198 -4.35 -9.33 11.18
C ARG A 198 -5.22 -9.35 9.93
N VAL A 199 -6.46 -9.85 10.07
CA VAL A 199 -7.44 -9.91 8.98
C VAL A 199 -8.72 -9.18 9.39
N ASN A 200 -9.37 -8.55 8.41
CA ASN A 200 -10.71 -7.99 8.56
C ASN A 200 -11.64 -8.64 7.55
N TYR A 201 -12.84 -9.01 8.00
CA TYR A 201 -13.85 -9.70 7.20
C TYR A 201 -14.73 -8.73 6.42
N THR A 202 -15.37 -9.22 5.36
CA THR A 202 -16.44 -8.49 4.68
C THR A 202 -17.76 -8.66 5.41
N ASP A 203 -18.69 -7.74 5.19
CA ASP A 203 -20.03 -7.78 5.80
C ASP A 203 -20.87 -8.99 5.31
N GLU A 204 -20.47 -9.63 4.20
CA GLU A 204 -21.11 -10.84 3.65
C GLU A 204 -20.60 -12.15 4.33
N THR A 205 -19.66 -12.06 5.28
CA THR A 205 -19.04 -13.23 5.92
C THR A 205 -19.97 -13.86 6.98
N PRO A 206 -20.23 -15.18 6.95
CA PRO A 206 -20.99 -15.86 8.00
C PRO A 206 -20.33 -15.75 9.39
N GLU A 207 -21.13 -15.64 10.45
CA GLU A 207 -20.64 -15.48 11.83
C GLU A 207 -19.79 -16.67 12.33
N ASP A 208 -20.02 -17.87 11.79
CA ASP A 208 -19.28 -19.09 12.12
C ASP A 208 -18.05 -19.32 11.24
N PHE A 209 -17.85 -18.48 10.21
CA PHE A 209 -16.69 -18.60 9.34
C PHE A 209 -15.43 -18.06 10.02
N LYS A 210 -14.38 -18.88 10.03
CA LYS A 210 -13.08 -18.52 10.57
C LYS A 210 -11.97 -18.90 9.60
N ILE A 211 -11.01 -17.98 9.40
CA ILE A 211 -9.80 -18.26 8.64
C ILE A 211 -8.86 -19.10 9.49
N ASP A 212 -8.47 -20.26 8.97
CA ASP A 212 -7.53 -21.13 9.67
C ASP A 212 -6.20 -20.43 9.98
N GLY A 213 -5.75 -20.57 11.23
CA GLY A 213 -4.56 -19.91 11.75
C GLY A 213 -4.74 -18.45 12.22
N PHE A 214 -5.97 -17.91 12.19
CA PHE A 214 -6.31 -16.61 12.78
C PHE A 214 -7.31 -16.79 13.92
N SER A 215 -7.10 -16.04 15.00
CA SER A 215 -8.02 -16.01 16.15
C SER A 215 -8.94 -14.80 16.06
N ASP A 216 -10.14 -14.93 16.61
CA ASP A 216 -11.09 -13.83 16.67
C ASP A 216 -10.59 -12.76 17.65
N SER A 217 -10.78 -11.50 17.29
CA SER A 217 -10.39 -10.35 18.08
C SER A 217 -11.44 -9.26 17.93
N ASN A 218 -11.68 -8.53 19.01
CA ASN A 218 -12.56 -7.36 18.99
C ASN A 218 -11.84 -6.11 18.46
N SER A 219 -10.53 -6.17 18.29
CA SER A 219 -9.71 -5.09 17.76
C SER A 219 -8.91 -5.54 16.54
N PHE A 220 -8.78 -4.64 15.57
CA PHE A 220 -8.01 -4.86 14.35
C PHE A 220 -6.61 -4.25 14.51
N TYR A 221 -6.42 -2.97 14.28
CA TYR A 221 -5.28 -2.18 14.74
C TYR A 221 -5.69 -0.72 14.76
N SER A 222 -5.00 0.11 15.52
CA SER A 222 -5.09 1.57 15.45
C SER A 222 -3.78 2.15 14.91
N LEU A 223 -3.86 3.37 14.39
CA LEU A 223 -2.70 4.10 13.89
C LEU A 223 -2.57 5.41 14.67
N PRO A 224 -1.34 5.87 14.96
CA PRO A 224 -1.09 7.20 15.49
C PRO A 224 -1.67 8.29 14.59
N GLN A 225 -2.11 9.40 15.18
CA GLN A 225 -2.79 10.47 14.45
C GLN A 225 -1.89 11.13 13.37
N ASP A 226 -0.59 11.15 13.57
CA ASP A 226 0.42 11.77 12.71
C ASP A 226 1.09 10.79 11.73
N ILE A 227 0.65 9.52 11.70
CA ILE A 227 1.25 8.53 10.82
C ILE A 227 1.09 8.94 9.34
N GLN A 228 2.14 8.71 8.57
CA GLN A 228 2.12 8.94 7.12
C GLN A 228 1.72 7.65 6.41
N SER A 229 0.85 7.76 5.39
CA SER A 229 0.38 6.63 4.59
C SER A 229 0.50 6.89 3.10
N ALA A 230 0.95 5.88 2.35
CA ALA A 230 1.12 5.96 0.91
C ALA A 230 0.69 4.66 0.21
N THR A 231 0.11 4.81 -0.98
CA THR A 231 -0.24 3.68 -1.84
C THR A 231 1.01 3.12 -2.52
N ILE A 232 1.23 1.80 -2.42
CA ILE A 232 2.34 1.11 -3.08
C ILE A 232 1.98 0.77 -4.54
N GLY A 233 0.76 0.25 -4.74
CA GLY A 233 0.28 -0.20 -6.04
C GLY A 233 -1.04 -0.97 -5.93
N HIS A 234 -1.55 -1.42 -7.07
CA HIS A 234 -2.76 -2.22 -7.14
C HIS A 234 -2.60 -3.36 -8.16
N VAL A 235 -3.50 -4.33 -8.10
CA VAL A 235 -3.70 -5.36 -9.14
C VAL A 235 -5.19 -5.54 -9.43
N ARG A 236 -5.52 -5.86 -10.68
CA ARG A 236 -6.90 -6.05 -11.14
C ARG A 236 -7.01 -7.29 -12.03
N PRO A 237 -6.98 -8.53 -11.49
CA PRO A 237 -7.38 -9.73 -12.24
C PRO A 237 -8.90 -9.74 -12.50
N GLY A 238 -9.42 -10.70 -13.28
CA GLY A 238 -10.78 -10.63 -13.84
C GLY A 238 -11.93 -10.38 -12.85
N TYR A 239 -11.91 -10.99 -11.66
CA TYR A 239 -13.03 -10.93 -10.69
C TYR A 239 -12.66 -10.35 -9.32
N HIS A 240 -11.41 -9.93 -9.15
CA HIS A 240 -10.89 -9.40 -7.89
C HIS A 240 -10.05 -8.15 -8.17
N GLY A 241 -9.86 -7.35 -7.15
CA GLY A 241 -8.83 -6.32 -7.13
C GLY A 241 -8.24 -6.20 -5.74
N ALA A 242 -7.00 -5.72 -5.67
CA ALA A 242 -6.44 -5.28 -4.40
C ALA A 242 -5.61 -4.02 -4.56
N VAL A 243 -5.69 -3.16 -3.55
CA VAL A 243 -4.75 -2.06 -3.33
C VAL A 243 -3.82 -2.47 -2.20
N PHE A 244 -2.53 -2.19 -2.36
CA PHE A 244 -1.52 -2.41 -1.33
C PHE A 244 -0.99 -1.06 -0.85
N GLU A 245 -1.09 -0.81 0.45
CA GLU A 245 -0.76 0.45 1.10
C GLU A 245 0.27 0.23 2.21
N CYS A 246 1.00 1.28 2.57
CA CYS A 246 1.86 1.30 3.74
C CYS A 246 1.57 2.55 4.57
N ALA A 247 1.26 2.36 5.85
CA ALA A 247 1.29 3.42 6.86
C ALA A 247 2.52 3.19 7.75
N SER A 248 3.32 4.22 8.02
CA SER A 248 4.51 4.06 8.87
C SER A 248 4.95 5.38 9.49
N ILE A 249 5.36 5.35 10.76
CA ILE A 249 6.09 6.45 11.40
C ILE A 249 7.50 6.64 10.79
N HIS A 250 8.00 5.64 10.09
CA HIS A 250 9.30 5.67 9.39
C HIS A 250 9.20 6.35 8.01
N MET A 251 8.00 6.83 7.63
CA MET A 251 7.77 7.62 6.44
C MET A 251 7.67 9.09 6.83
N ASN A 252 8.58 9.92 6.29
CA ASN A 252 8.66 11.33 6.67
C ASN A 252 7.49 12.17 6.16
N ASP A 253 7.07 11.93 4.91
CA ASP A 253 6.06 12.72 4.20
C ASP A 253 5.35 11.82 3.18
N ALA A 254 4.05 11.62 3.36
CA ALA A 254 3.23 10.79 2.48
C ALA A 254 3.17 11.31 1.04
N TYR A 255 3.07 12.62 0.86
CA TYR A 255 2.97 13.24 -0.47
C TYR A 255 4.26 13.08 -1.26
N GLN A 256 5.42 13.32 -0.63
CA GLN A 256 6.72 13.09 -1.26
C GLN A 256 6.97 11.60 -1.52
N ALA A 257 6.54 10.72 -0.61
CA ALA A 257 6.58 9.29 -0.81
C ALA A 257 5.79 8.88 -2.07
N GLU A 258 4.53 9.27 -2.19
CA GLU A 258 3.71 8.97 -3.36
C GLU A 258 4.27 9.61 -4.63
N MET A 259 4.79 10.85 -4.57
CA MET A 259 5.38 11.52 -5.73
C MET A 259 6.63 10.80 -6.24
N SER A 260 7.50 10.37 -5.33
CA SER A 260 8.67 9.57 -5.67
C SER A 260 8.28 8.20 -6.23
N MET A 261 7.25 7.55 -5.66
CA MET A 261 6.68 6.30 -6.15
C MET A 261 6.10 6.45 -7.56
N LYS A 262 5.33 7.50 -7.83
CA LYS A 262 4.77 7.80 -9.16
C LYS A 262 5.88 7.93 -10.21
N ARG A 263 6.92 8.71 -9.91
CA ARG A 263 8.09 8.85 -10.79
C ARG A 263 8.82 7.53 -11.01
N TYR A 264 8.96 6.73 -9.96
CA TYR A 264 9.58 5.41 -10.02
C TYR A 264 8.76 4.44 -10.88
N HIS A 265 7.44 4.41 -10.71
CA HIS A 265 6.53 3.61 -11.53
C HIS A 265 6.58 4.04 -12.99
N ALA A 266 6.44 5.34 -13.29
CA ALA A 266 6.54 5.86 -14.66
C ALA A 266 7.81 5.36 -15.38
N LYS A 267 8.98 5.53 -14.76
CA LYS A 267 10.25 5.07 -15.32
C LYS A 267 10.31 3.54 -15.56
N ASN A 268 9.71 2.76 -14.66
CA ASN A 268 9.70 1.30 -14.79
C ASN A 268 8.65 0.82 -15.80
N CYS A 269 7.52 1.50 -15.90
CA CYS A 269 6.45 1.18 -16.84
C CYS A 269 6.89 1.50 -18.28
N ASP A 270 7.62 2.59 -18.51
CA ASP A 270 8.26 2.87 -19.80
C ASP A 270 9.19 1.72 -20.24
N SER A 271 9.92 1.12 -19.29
CA SER A 271 10.80 -0.03 -19.56
C SER A 271 10.05 -1.34 -19.82
N LEU A 272 8.77 -1.42 -19.43
CA LEU A 272 7.90 -2.58 -19.58
C LEU A 272 6.85 -2.41 -20.70
N GLY A 273 6.76 -1.24 -21.34
CA GLY A 273 5.74 -0.95 -22.36
C GLY A 273 4.32 -0.79 -21.79
N TYR A 274 4.19 -0.42 -20.51
CA TYR A 274 2.91 -0.27 -19.80
C TYR A 274 2.63 1.21 -19.46
N ASN A 275 1.36 1.60 -19.34
CA ASN A 275 0.98 2.96 -18.94
C ASN A 275 0.85 3.06 -17.40
N ALA A 276 1.75 3.81 -16.75
CA ALA A 276 1.79 3.98 -15.29
C ALA A 276 0.65 4.82 -14.69
N ASN A 277 -0.16 5.49 -15.52
CA ASN A 277 -1.12 6.52 -15.08
C ASN A 277 -2.35 6.00 -14.30
N GLU A 278 -2.35 4.75 -13.86
CA GLU A 278 -3.49 4.14 -13.17
C GLU A 278 -3.21 3.79 -11.70
N THR A 279 -2.05 4.18 -11.17
CA THR A 279 -1.79 3.98 -9.74
C THR A 279 -2.64 4.92 -8.91
N LEU A 280 -3.37 4.35 -7.94
CA LEU A 280 -4.43 5.00 -7.18
C LEU A 280 -3.89 5.80 -5.99
N PHE A 281 -2.95 6.71 -6.23
CA PHE A 281 -2.39 7.59 -5.20
C PHE A 281 -3.48 8.49 -4.59
N THR A 282 -3.35 8.81 -3.30
CA THR A 282 -4.36 9.59 -2.54
C THR A 282 -3.96 11.05 -2.39
N THR A 283 -2.68 11.33 -2.23
CA THR A 283 -2.19 12.66 -1.87
C THR A 283 -2.14 13.62 -3.07
N MET A 284 -2.24 13.09 -4.30
CA MET A 284 -2.10 13.87 -5.54
C MET A 284 -3.42 14.28 -6.19
N ASP A 285 -4.58 13.83 -5.72
CA ASP A 285 -5.86 14.30 -6.28
C ASP A 285 -6.17 15.76 -5.92
N SER A 286 -5.40 16.33 -5.00
CA SER A 286 -5.48 17.71 -4.51
C SER A 286 -4.99 18.76 -5.51
N GLU A 287 -4.50 18.40 -6.70
CA GLU A 287 -3.98 19.37 -7.69
C GLU A 287 -5.04 20.36 -8.21
N ASN A 288 -6.32 20.19 -7.88
CA ASN A 288 -7.39 21.15 -8.17
C ASN A 288 -7.93 21.92 -6.95
N ASP A 289 -7.38 21.76 -5.73
CA ASP A 289 -7.94 22.44 -4.55
C ASP A 289 -6.85 22.99 -3.59
N PRO A 290 -6.66 24.32 -3.48
CA PRO A 290 -5.55 24.94 -2.74
C PRO A 290 -5.70 24.91 -1.20
N LYS A 291 -6.47 23.98 -0.62
CA LYS A 291 -6.68 23.87 0.84
C LYS A 291 -6.57 22.46 1.43
N ALA A 292 -6.09 21.47 0.69
CA ALA A 292 -5.96 20.09 1.18
C ALA A 292 -4.73 19.91 2.10
N SER A 293 -4.81 20.42 3.31
CA SER A 293 -3.95 20.01 4.43
C SER A 293 -4.81 19.92 5.68
N GLN A 294 -5.66 18.90 5.71
CA GLN A 294 -6.26 18.35 6.92
C GLN A 294 -6.94 17.01 6.58
N THR A 295 -6.38 15.96 7.17
CA THR A 295 -6.75 14.54 7.10
C THR A 295 -8.14 14.28 7.68
N LEU A 296 -8.87 13.32 7.12
CA LEU A 296 -9.98 12.63 7.80
C LEU A 296 -9.85 11.12 7.58
N ILE A 297 -9.87 10.36 8.69
CA ILE A 297 -10.02 8.91 8.75
C ILE A 297 -11.35 8.67 9.46
N ASP A 298 -12.23 7.91 8.82
CA ASP A 298 -13.48 7.43 9.41
C ASP A 298 -13.18 6.38 10.49
N SER A 299 -13.47 6.71 11.74
CA SER A 299 -13.59 5.76 12.83
C SER A 299 -15.06 5.36 12.99
N VAL A 300 -15.35 4.09 12.71
CA VAL A 300 -16.67 3.48 12.95
C VAL A 300 -16.80 3.20 14.45
N THR A 301 -17.77 3.84 15.10
CA THR A 301 -18.35 3.39 16.38
C THR A 301 -19.87 3.25 16.20
N PRO A 302 -20.53 2.23 16.78
CA PRO A 302 -21.94 1.98 16.54
C PRO A 302 -22.82 2.95 17.32
N ALA A 303 -23.69 3.67 16.63
CA ALA A 303 -24.64 4.60 17.21
C ALA A 303 -25.81 3.86 17.88
N SER A 304 -26.02 4.12 19.17
CA SER A 304 -27.30 3.94 19.85
C SER A 304 -28.14 5.22 19.74
N ASN A 305 -29.45 5.04 19.65
CA ASN A 305 -30.50 6.03 19.48
C ASN A 305 -30.43 7.25 20.44
N GLU A 306 -30.70 8.46 19.95
CA GLU A 306 -31.92 9.23 20.29
C GLU A 306 -32.01 10.59 19.59
N LYS A 307 -33.23 10.98 19.24
CA LYS A 307 -33.62 12.26 18.62
C LYS A 307 -33.49 13.43 19.61
N LYS A 308 -33.02 14.60 19.16
CA LYS A 308 -33.72 15.90 19.31
C LYS A 308 -33.03 17.07 18.60
N ASN A 309 -33.89 17.91 18.05
CA ASN A 309 -33.65 19.12 17.25
C ASN A 309 -33.11 20.32 18.05
N THR A 310 -32.69 21.33 17.27
CA THR A 310 -32.53 22.78 17.56
C THR A 310 -31.30 23.20 18.36
N THR A 311 -30.45 24.06 17.79
CA THR A 311 -30.30 25.49 18.17
C THR A 311 -29.24 26.17 17.27
N VAL A 312 -29.68 27.00 16.32
CA VAL A 312 -28.83 27.94 15.53
C VAL A 312 -28.96 29.38 16.08
N GLU A 313 -29.60 29.59 17.23
CA GLU A 313 -29.97 30.94 17.70
C GLU A 313 -29.15 31.50 18.88
N ASN A 314 -28.05 30.87 19.31
CA ASN A 314 -27.35 31.30 20.53
C ASN A 314 -25.91 31.83 20.38
N LEU A 315 -25.41 32.14 19.18
CA LEU A 315 -24.05 32.71 19.03
C LEU A 315 -23.97 34.18 18.59
N ALA A 316 -25.09 34.87 18.37
CA ALA A 316 -25.09 36.24 17.86
C ALA A 316 -25.28 37.35 18.92
N LYS A 317 -25.10 37.05 20.22
CA LYS A 317 -25.18 38.05 21.30
C LYS A 317 -24.20 37.78 22.44
N SER A 318 -22.92 38.07 22.22
CA SER A 318 -22.07 38.66 23.26
C SER A 318 -21.02 39.56 22.62
N LEU A 319 -21.44 40.81 22.38
CA LEU A 319 -20.58 41.94 22.04
C LEU A 319 -19.61 42.27 23.18
N ASP A 320 -18.46 42.79 22.78
CA ASP A 320 -17.80 43.97 23.33
C ASP A 320 -17.91 44.27 24.82
N GLN A 321 -16.76 44.23 25.51
CA GLN A 321 -16.27 45.38 26.27
C GLN A 321 -14.84 45.14 26.76
N SER A 322 -13.92 45.95 26.24
CA SER A 322 -12.80 46.61 26.93
C SER A 322 -11.52 46.58 26.10
N ALA A 323 -11.39 47.57 25.22
CA ALA A 323 -10.08 48.06 24.80
C ALA A 323 -9.46 48.86 25.94
N THR A 324 -8.19 48.63 26.27
CA THR A 324 -7.29 49.73 26.67
C THR A 324 -5.87 49.44 26.23
N VAL A 325 -5.32 50.48 25.61
CA VAL A 325 -4.04 50.63 24.93
C VAL A 325 -2.89 50.81 25.93
N VAL A 326 -1.73 50.18 25.71
CA VAL A 326 -0.39 50.81 25.91
C VAL A 326 0.64 50.25 24.91
N THR A 327 1.34 51.19 24.28
CA THR A 327 2.36 51.17 23.21
C THR A 327 3.79 50.73 23.66
N PRO A 328 4.78 50.65 22.73
CA PRO A 328 5.84 49.63 22.73
C PRO A 328 7.21 50.11 23.26
N LYS A 329 8.12 49.15 23.52
CA LYS A 329 9.56 49.42 23.66
C LYS A 329 10.39 48.58 22.69
N GLN A 330 11.02 49.27 21.75
CA GLN A 330 12.22 48.83 21.04
C GLN A 330 13.45 48.93 21.94
N THR A 331 14.43 48.05 21.72
CA THR A 331 15.91 48.21 21.75
C THR A 331 16.53 46.84 22.03
N ARG A 332 17.70 46.43 21.57
CA ARG A 332 18.68 46.84 20.54
C ARG A 332 19.73 45.71 20.55
N ALA A 333 20.33 45.43 19.39
CA ALA A 333 21.43 44.50 19.22
C ALA A 333 22.70 44.88 20.01
N THR A 334 23.46 43.86 20.43
CA THR A 334 24.90 43.97 20.68
C THR A 334 25.65 42.81 20.05
N ARG A 335 26.81 43.16 19.51
CA ARG A 335 27.72 42.44 18.60
C ARG A 335 29.06 42.30 19.32
N LYS A 336 29.95 41.43 18.78
CA LYS A 336 31.42 41.26 19.05
C LYS A 336 31.77 40.32 20.21
N ASN A 337 32.82 39.49 20.17
CA ASN A 337 33.98 39.25 19.27
C ASN A 337 34.57 37.87 19.69
N ALA A 338 34.97 36.98 18.78
CA ALA A 338 36.32 36.78 18.17
C ALA A 338 37.39 36.12 19.08
N GLY A 339 38.08 35.09 18.55
CA GLY A 339 39.35 34.50 19.04
C GLY A 339 39.29 32.98 19.25
N GLU A 340 39.48 32.17 18.21
CA GLU A 340 40.73 31.44 17.87
C GLU A 340 41.12 30.29 18.84
N ALA A 341 41.04 29.03 18.36
CA ALA A 341 42.24 28.21 18.09
C ALA A 341 41.88 26.78 17.68
N VAL A 342 42.49 26.39 16.56
CA VAL A 342 42.56 25.11 15.87
C VAL A 342 43.06 23.96 16.77
N LYS A 343 42.49 22.75 16.61
CA LYS A 343 43.25 21.49 16.62
C LYS A 343 42.56 20.42 15.76
N THR A 344 43.19 20.20 14.62
CA THR A 344 43.00 19.10 13.68
C THR A 344 43.23 17.74 14.35
N ARG A 345 42.33 16.77 14.09
CA ARG A 345 42.61 15.35 14.30
C ARG A 345 42.57 14.63 12.95
N THR A 346 43.74 14.19 12.55
CA THR A 346 44.05 13.39 11.37
C THR A 346 43.50 11.97 11.50
N SER A 347 42.93 11.47 10.42
CA SER A 347 42.56 10.07 10.21
C SER A 347 43.77 9.29 9.67
N PRO A 348 44.13 8.12 10.22
CA PRO A 348 45.06 7.20 9.61
C PRO A 348 44.28 6.05 8.98
N TYR A 349 44.24 5.93 7.66
CA TYR A 349 44.22 4.65 6.92
C TYR A 349 44.10 4.95 5.42
N SER A 350 45.24 5.08 4.75
CA SER A 350 45.37 4.85 3.31
C SER A 350 46.10 3.52 3.14
N LYS A 351 45.50 2.59 2.39
CA LYS A 351 46.24 1.47 1.81
C LYS A 351 45.91 1.33 0.32
N THR A 352 47.02 1.36 -0.39
CA THR A 352 47.28 1.35 -1.81
C THR A 352 46.86 0.04 -2.46
N ARG A 353 46.31 0.14 -3.67
CA ARG A 353 46.00 -0.99 -4.55
C ARG A 353 47.18 -1.17 -5.51
N SER A 354 47.96 -2.23 -5.34
CA SER A 354 48.94 -2.65 -6.34
C SER A 354 48.28 -3.63 -7.32
N ARG A 355 48.53 -3.40 -8.61
CA ARG A 355 48.29 -4.36 -9.70
C ARG A 355 49.41 -5.40 -9.70
N LYS A 356 49.05 -6.67 -9.85
CA LYS A 356 49.73 -7.64 -10.69
C LYS A 356 48.68 -8.53 -11.33
#